data_AF-W4RVB2-F1
#
_entry.id   AF-W4RVB2-F1
#
_cell.length_a   1.000
_cell.length_b   1.000
_cell.length_c   1.000
_cell.angle_alpha   90.00
_cell.angle_beta   90.00
_cell.angle_gamma   90.00
#
_symmetry.space_group_name_H-M   'P 1'
#
loop_
_entity.id
_entity.type
_entity.pdbx_description
1 polymer ?
#
loop_
_entity_poly.entity_id
_entity_poly.type
_entity_poly.pdbx_seq_one_letter_code
_entity_poly.pdbx_strand_id
1 'polypeptide(L)'
;MAEKWLVGVDLGGTTTKLAFISLYGEILHKWEIPTDVSDEGKNITVNIAKAIDAKLEELGHSKSEIIGIGMGHLVRLTLPLA
;
A
#
# COMPACT_ATOMS: atom_id res chain seq x y z
N MET A 1 16.15 -20.01 1.36
CA MET A 1 14.75 -19.72 1.70
C MET A 1 14.33 -18.55 0.84
N ALA A 2 13.12 -18.54 0.27
CA ALA A 2 12.65 -17.36 -0.45
C ALA A 2 12.60 -16.18 0.52
N GLU A 3 13.03 -15.00 0.06
CA GLU A 3 12.99 -13.79 0.86
C GLU A 3 11.52 -13.44 1.14
N LYS A 4 11.22 -13.03 2.37
CA LYS A 4 9.84 -12.75 2.80
C LYS A 4 9.68 -11.28 3.05
N TRP A 5 8.71 -10.68 2.37
CA TRP A 5 8.45 -9.24 2.42
C TRP A 5 7.07 -8.95 2.99
N LEU A 6 6.97 -7.77 3.58
CA LEU A 6 5.76 -7.13 4.03
C LEU A 6 5.45 -5.96 3.11
N VAL A 7 4.17 -5.63 2.95
CA VAL A 7 3.77 -4.41 2.25
C VAL A 7 3.22 -3.41 3.26
N GLY A 8 3.79 -2.22 3.29
CA GLY A 8 3.24 -1.06 4.00
C GLY A 8 2.45 -0.20 3.02
N VAL A 9 1.22 0.16 3.38
CA VAL A 9 0.36 1.07 2.61
C VAL A 9 -0.06 2.23 3.52
N ASP A 10 0.27 3.44 3.11
CA ASP A 10 -0.17 4.68 3.75
C ASP A 10 -1.11 5.42 2.79
N LEU A 11 -2.41 5.32 3.08
CA LEU A 11 -3.49 5.88 2.27
C LEU A 11 -3.74 7.34 2.64
N GLY A 12 -3.18 8.25 1.86
CA GLY A 12 -3.49 9.68 1.91
C GLY A 12 -4.65 10.07 0.99
N GLY A 13 -5.19 11.28 1.18
CA GLY A 13 -6.31 11.80 0.37
C GLY A 13 -5.95 12.14 -1.08
N THR A 14 -4.67 12.43 -1.35
CA THR A 14 -4.18 12.77 -2.71
C THR A 14 -3.26 11.69 -3.26
N THR A 15 -2.45 11.09 -2.38
CA THR A 15 -1.39 10.16 -2.74
C THR A 15 -1.41 9.00 -1.77
N THR A 16 -1.30 7.78 -2.32
CA THR A 16 -1.09 6.55 -1.55
C THR A 16 0.37 6.17 -1.66
N LYS A 17 1.05 6.02 -0.53
CA LYS A 17 2.46 5.59 -0.46
C LYS A 17 2.51 4.10 -0.18
N LEU A 18 3.38 3.40 -0.88
CA LEU A 18 3.59 1.96 -0.74
C LEU A 18 5.06 1.66 -0.48
N ALA A 19 5.31 0.60 0.28
CA ALA A 19 6.65 0.11 0.50
C ALA A 19 6.68 -1.42 0.60
N PHE A 20 7.74 -2.02 0.05
CA PHE A 20 8.16 -3.37 0.41
C PHE A 20 9.14 -3.28 1.56
N ILE A 21 8.89 -4.07 2.59
CA ILE A 21 9.56 -3.99 3.89
C ILE A 21 10.05 -5.39 4.27
N SER A 22 11.29 -5.48 4.76
CA SER A 22 11.81 -6.75 5.29
C SER A 22 11.11 -7.13 6.60
N LEU A 23 11.27 -8.38 7.03
CA LEU A 23 10.77 -8.83 8.34
C LEU A 23 11.36 -8.05 9.52
N TYR A 24 12.49 -7.36 9.33
CA TYR A 24 13.15 -6.55 10.34
C TYR A 24 12.74 -5.07 10.30
N GLY A 25 11.82 -4.69 9.39
CA GLY A 25 11.31 -3.33 9.27
C GLY A 25 12.13 -2.43 8.34
N GLU A 26 13.06 -2.99 7.55
CA GLU A 26 13.86 -2.22 6.60
C GLU A 26 13.05 -1.95 5.33
N ILE A 27 13.06 -0.71 4.84
CA ILE A 27 12.40 -0.36 3.58
C ILE A 27 13.31 -0.80 2.43
N LEU A 28 12.86 -1.80 1.67
CA LEU A 28 13.56 -2.32 0.49
C LEU A 28 13.24 -1.48 -0.74
N HIS A 29 11.96 -1.17 -0.92
CA HIS A 29 11.46 -0.34 -2.00
C HIS A 29 10.33 0.55 -1.49
N LYS A 30 10.24 1.77 -2.01
CA LYS A 30 9.10 2.67 -1.75
C LYS A 30 8.71 3.40 -3.02
N TRP A 31 7.41 3.58 -3.22
CA TRP A 31 6.87 4.33 -4.34
C TRP A 31 5.51 4.92 -3.97
N GLU A 32 4.91 5.66 -4.88
CA GLU A 32 3.62 6.28 -4.67
C GLU A 32 2.74 6.23 -5.92
N ILE A 33 1.44 6.25 -5.68
CA ILE A 33 0.40 6.32 -6.71
C ILE A 33 -0.60 7.43 -6.32
N PRO A 34 -1.29 8.06 -7.27
CA PRO A 34 -2.40 8.96 -6.95
C PRO A 34 -3.53 8.19 -6.25
N THR A 35 -4.16 8.83 -5.26
CA THR A 35 -5.36 8.28 -4.61
C THR A 35 -6.58 8.64 -5.45
N ASP A 36 -7.23 7.63 -6.00
CA ASP A 36 -8.49 7.80 -6.73
C ASP A 36 -9.67 7.93 -5.75
N VAL A 37 -10.04 9.17 -5.45
CA VAL A 37 -11.21 9.51 -4.61
C VAL A 37 -12.51 9.64 -5.40
N SER A 38 -12.50 9.37 -6.70
CA SER A 38 -13.72 9.34 -7.51
C SER A 38 -14.63 8.20 -7.09
N ASP A 39 -15.92 8.31 -7.40
CA ASP A 39 -16.93 7.29 -7.11
C ASP A 39 -16.85 6.77 -5.66
N GLU A 40 -16.74 7.70 -4.69
CA GLU A 40 -16.63 7.41 -3.26
C GLU A 40 -15.44 6.51 -2.89
N GLY A 41 -14.35 6.56 -3.69
CA GLY A 41 -13.11 5.83 -3.41
C GLY A 41 -13.18 4.33 -3.73
N LYS A 42 -14.18 3.87 -4.49
CA LYS A 42 -14.37 2.44 -4.79
C LYS A 42 -13.15 1.77 -5.44
N ASN A 43 -12.30 2.54 -6.13
CA ASN A 43 -11.15 2.03 -6.88
C ASN A 43 -9.87 1.94 -6.04
N ILE A 44 -9.84 2.49 -4.82
CA ILE A 44 -8.61 2.64 -4.03
C ILE A 44 -7.90 1.30 -3.82
N THR A 45 -8.61 0.30 -3.31
CA THR A 45 -8.02 -1.03 -3.00
C THR A 45 -7.56 -1.77 -4.25
N VAL A 46 -8.31 -1.65 -5.35
CA VAL A 46 -7.94 -2.25 -6.65
C VAL A 46 -6.69 -1.59 -7.21
N ASN A 47 -6.58 -0.27 -7.12
CA ASN A 47 -5.41 0.47 -7.59
C ASN A 47 -4.16 0.13 -6.75
N ILE A 48 -4.30 0.00 -5.43
CA ILE A 48 -3.22 -0.48 -4.54
C ILE A 48 -2.76 -1.89 -4.93
N ALA A 49 -3.70 -2.82 -5.14
CA ALA A 49 -3.36 -4.20 -5.53
C ALA A 49 -2.62 -4.23 -6.88
N LYS A 50 -3.12 -3.51 -7.90
CA LYS A 50 -2.45 -3.39 -9.20
C LYS A 50 -1.06 -2.78 -9.09
N ALA A 51 -0.88 -1.78 -8.23
CA ALA A 51 0.41 -1.14 -8.03
C ALA A 51 1.43 -2.07 -7.36
N ILE A 52 0.99 -2.90 -6.41
CA ILE A 52 1.82 -3.94 -5.79
C ILE A 52 2.22 -4.98 -6.83
N ASP A 53 1.26 -5.47 -7.63
CA ASP A 53 1.48 -6.47 -8.66
C ASP A 53 2.48 -5.98 -9.72
N ALA A 54 2.28 -4.76 -10.21
CA ALA A 54 3.18 -4.14 -11.18
C ALA A 54 4.60 -3.96 -10.62
N LYS A 55 4.73 -3.60 -9.34
CA LYS A 55 6.05 -3.45 -8.73
C LYS A 55 6.75 -4.79 -8.49
N LEU A 56 6.00 -5.85 -8.15
CA LEU A 56 6.55 -7.21 -8.08
C LEU A 56 7.05 -7.69 -9.44
N GLU A 57 6.26 -7.47 -10.50
CA GLU A 57 6.65 -7.81 -11.87
C GLU A 57 7.90 -7.04 -12.32
N GLU A 58 7.95 -5.73 -12.07
CA GLU A 58 9.12 -4.88 -12.35
C GLU A 58 10.41 -5.39 -11.68
N LEU A 59 10.30 -5.90 -10.45
CA LEU A 59 11.44 -6.41 -9.69
C LEU A 59 11.72 -7.90 -9.93
N GLY A 60 10.86 -8.61 -10.67
CA GLY A 60 10.99 -10.05 -10.92
C GLY A 60 10.67 -10.94 -9.72
N HIS A 61 9.83 -10.45 -8.79
CA HIS A 61 9.43 -11.18 -7.58
C HIS A 61 8.02 -11.76 -7.70
N SER A 62 7.76 -12.84 -6.97
CA SER A 62 6.46 -13.49 -6.91
C SER A 62 5.63 -13.02 -5.72
N LYS A 63 4.30 -12.99 -5.89
CA LYS A 63 3.34 -12.76 -4.78
C LYS A 63 3.52 -13.70 -3.60
N SER A 64 4.06 -14.90 -3.81
CA SER A 64 4.33 -15.87 -2.75
C SER A 64 5.36 -15.39 -1.72
N GLU A 65 6.13 -14.35 -2.05
CA GLU A 65 7.12 -13.74 -1.16
C GLU A 65 6.47 -12.71 -0.21
N ILE A 66 5.28 -12.21 -0.54
CA ILE A 66 4.51 -11.32 0.34
C ILE A 66 3.78 -12.16 1.38
N ILE A 67 4.04 -11.88 2.66
CA ILE A 67 3.40 -12.59 3.77
C ILE A 67 2.37 -11.77 4.55
N GLY A 68 2.28 -10.48 4.27
CA GLY A 68 1.35 -9.59 4.95
C GLY A 68 1.32 -8.20 4.35
N ILE A 69 0.17 -7.54 4.49
CA ILE A 69 -0.06 -6.16 4.08
C ILE A 69 -0.65 -5.41 5.27
N GLY A 70 0.01 -4.32 5.67
CA GLY A 70 -0.51 -3.39 6.67
C GLY A 70 -0.94 -2.09 5.99
N MET A 71 -2.16 -1.64 6.24
CA MET A 71 -2.70 -0.40 5.69
C MET A 71 -3.09 0.58 6.79
N GLY A 72 -2.55 1.80 6.72
CA GLY A 72 -2.94 2.93 7.55
C GLY A 72 -3.71 3.97 6.74
N HIS A 73 -4.66 4.64 7.36
CA HIS A 73 -5.38 5.78 6.80
C HIS A 73 -5.65 6.82 7.89
N LEU A 74 -5.59 8.10 7.51
CA LEU A 74 -5.95 9.20 8.41
C LEU A 74 -7.47 9.23 8.61
N VAL A 75 -7.93 8.74 9.75
CA VAL A 75 -9.31 8.97 10.19
C VAL A 75 -9.43 10.37 10.76
N ARG A 76 -10.23 11.23 10.11
CA ARG A 76 -10.62 12.52 10.69
C ARG A 76 -11.75 12.25 11.69
N LEU A 77 -11.42 12.28 12.99
CA LEU A 77 -12.43 12.32 14.06
C LEU A 77 -13.15 13.68 14.01
N THR A 78 -14.20 13.80 13.20
CA THR A 78 -15.14 14.89 13.35
C THR A 78 -16.01 14.60 14.57
N LEU A 79 -15.70 15.25 15.69
CA LEU A 79 -16.68 15.36 16.78
C LEU A 79 -17.87 16.16 16.22
N PRO A 80 -19.11 15.67 16.36
CA PRO A 80 -20.26 16.47 16.00
C PRO A 80 -20.22 17.75 16.84
N LEU A 81 -20.13 18.89 16.16
CA LEU A 81 -20.36 20.19 16.78
C LEU A 81 -21.83 20.18 17.24
N ALA A 82 -22.03 20.08 18.55
CA ALA A 82 -23.30 20.37 19.21
C ALA A 82 -23.54 21.88 19.25
#